data_AF-A0A7J2HPD4-F1
#
_entry.id   AF-A0A7J2HPD4-F1
#
_cell.length_a   1.000
_cell.length_b   1.000
_cell.length_c   1.000
_cell.angle_alpha   90.00
_cell.angle_beta   90.00
_cell.angle_gamma   90.00
#
_symmetry.space_group_name_H-M   'P 1'
#
loop_
_entity.id
_entity.type
_entity.pdbx_description
1 polymer ?
#
loop_
_entity_poly.entity_id
_entity_poly.type
_entity_poly.pdbx_seq_one_letter_code
_entity_poly.pdbx_strand_id
1 'polypeptide(L)'
;MRLGSIFLASITVLLLTLPLTSEAFPNVEWQETYASPIGFVSELYSIAVTSKHIYATGYMYHVDSRQRDLLLLVANFDGSLVEKRRVGVVNTRGRSIKVEEVNGDEYAYVIGYRITSPHVYSFFLVAFKNAEKIWVKEWKKIGKYEYGSDLAIYGDRIYVVGSRYYSSEKIHKAVLACLRKSDGELLWEREWADYDVFFYNAKIMIYKDAIYLVGGIFKNDELDIIVLKYSLDGILLSSYEYSAGNNIYLIPHGAAIHGSYVYVSGEIWESKIGRSRAMLYCFELGSSLKKIWEKTYGEDVYYSYNWFGDLKIYRDHIYVVGGISKLLQYAKGILAKYDLSGNRKWLKTYNESVLRTSGLQIHDDKIYICGSKGTSYYNPPDYDAMLMQVVEYFSLKVTTPGADYWVDVEGDKKSGPSAEYLLPMGMHEVQVEDEIEDNGVKHYFKQWSDGVTDNPRTVELYEDTELEAQYGTQYYVTVDTAYSTASGEGWYDEGETATISVAETQVDQGNDTRRIFQSWKLDGTVVSTDQSYSFTVNEPQAYTAEWKTQYYVRVYTDYSTASG
;
A
#
# COMPACT_ATOMS: atom_id res chain seq x y z
N MET A 1 37.03 51.86 -41.23
CA MET A 1 37.72 51.28 -40.07
C MET A 1 36.64 50.92 -39.04
N ARG A 2 36.42 49.61 -38.80
CA ARG A 2 35.93 48.92 -37.57
C ARG A 2 34.74 49.53 -36.79
N LEU A 3 33.76 48.82 -36.22
CA LEU A 3 33.32 47.43 -36.09
C LEU A 3 32.10 47.53 -35.13
N GLY A 4 31.08 46.67 -35.22
CA GLY A 4 30.17 46.47 -34.08
C GLY A 4 28.70 46.22 -34.40
N SER A 5 28.39 45.22 -35.23
CA SER A 5 27.06 44.64 -35.30
C SER A 5 26.82 43.79 -34.04
N ILE A 6 25.88 44.20 -33.19
CA ILE A 6 25.43 43.41 -32.03
C ILE A 6 24.35 42.45 -32.54
N PHE A 7 24.68 41.17 -32.66
CA PHE A 7 23.70 40.09 -32.83
C PHE A 7 22.99 39.85 -31.49
N LEU A 8 21.68 40.10 -31.42
CA LEU A 8 20.83 39.56 -30.36
C LEU A 8 20.64 38.06 -30.64
N ALA A 9 21.38 37.21 -29.94
CA ALA A 9 21.06 35.80 -29.85
C ALA A 9 19.82 35.64 -28.95
N SER A 10 18.68 35.26 -29.53
CA SER A 10 17.53 34.81 -28.75
C SER A 10 17.88 33.45 -28.15
N ILE A 11 18.17 33.42 -26.86
CA ILE A 11 18.30 32.18 -26.09
C ILE A 11 16.88 31.70 -25.83
N THR A 12 16.40 30.77 -26.66
CA THR A 12 15.21 29.98 -26.35
C THR A 12 15.62 28.99 -25.25
N VAL A 13 15.34 29.36 -24.00
CA VAL A 13 15.43 28.42 -22.88
C VAL A 13 14.34 27.38 -23.09
N LEU A 14 14.71 26.21 -23.60
CA LEU A 14 13.88 25.02 -23.56
C LEU A 14 13.77 24.63 -22.08
N LEU A 15 12.72 25.09 -21.39
CA LEU A 15 12.34 24.53 -20.10
C LEU A 15 11.96 23.07 -20.37
N LEU A 16 12.92 22.17 -20.15
CA LEU A 16 12.62 20.78 -19.80
C LEU A 16 11.79 20.85 -18.51
N THR A 17 10.47 20.89 -18.66
CA THR A 17 9.57 20.47 -17.61
C THR A 17 9.82 18.98 -17.48
N LEU A 18 10.68 18.61 -16.52
CA LEU A 18 10.63 17.25 -15.99
C LEU A 18 9.15 17.02 -15.62
N PRO A 19 8.54 15.88 -16.00
CA PRO A 19 7.22 15.57 -15.51
C PRO A 19 7.29 15.71 -14.00
N LEU A 20 6.43 16.56 -13.42
CA LEU A 20 6.15 16.43 -12.01
C LEU A 20 5.56 15.04 -11.88
N THR A 21 6.38 14.06 -11.51
CA THR A 21 5.89 12.81 -10.94
C THR A 21 4.96 13.26 -9.83
N SER A 22 3.68 12.93 -9.98
CA SER A 22 2.64 13.21 -9.01
C SER A 22 2.91 12.28 -7.83
N GLU A 23 3.96 12.59 -7.05
CA GLU A 23 4.34 11.76 -5.90
C GLU A 23 3.10 11.58 -5.02
N ALA A 24 2.75 10.31 -4.78
CA ALA A 24 1.61 9.93 -3.97
C ALA A 24 1.52 10.80 -2.72
N PHE A 25 0.37 11.45 -2.54
CA PHE A 25 0.17 12.33 -1.40
C PHE A 25 -0.66 11.60 -0.34
N PRO A 26 -0.18 11.48 0.90
CA PRO A 26 -0.97 10.91 1.98
C PRO A 26 -2.16 11.82 2.30
N ASN A 27 -3.38 11.32 2.12
CA ASN A 27 -4.62 11.99 2.45
C ASN A 27 -5.22 11.42 3.73
N VAL A 28 -5.75 12.29 4.60
CA VAL A 28 -6.48 11.86 5.80
C VAL A 28 -7.93 11.63 5.40
N GLU A 29 -8.37 10.38 5.37
CA GLU A 29 -9.77 10.03 5.07
C GLU A 29 -10.68 10.39 6.24
N TRP A 30 -10.24 10.06 7.46
CA TRP A 30 -10.92 10.44 8.68
C TRP A 30 -9.95 10.53 9.86
N GLN A 31 -10.35 11.31 10.86
CA GLN A 31 -9.65 11.48 12.12
C GLN A 31 -10.67 11.61 13.24
N GLU A 32 -10.72 10.62 14.12
CA GLU A 32 -11.68 10.56 15.21
C GLU A 32 -11.00 10.73 16.57
N THR A 33 -11.68 11.45 17.47
CA THR A 33 -11.25 11.64 18.85
C THR A 33 -12.29 11.05 19.79
N TYR A 34 -11.86 10.17 20.68
CA TYR A 34 -12.76 9.41 21.54
C TYR A 34 -12.77 10.04 22.93
N ALA A 35 -13.79 10.86 23.19
CA ALA A 35 -13.92 11.65 24.41
C ALA A 35 -13.78 10.80 25.69
N SER A 36 -13.07 11.31 26.69
CA SER A 36 -13.01 10.71 28.02
C SER A 36 -14.10 11.27 28.94
N PRO A 37 -14.49 10.52 29.99
CA PRO A 37 -15.36 11.05 31.03
C PRO A 37 -14.76 12.31 31.68
N ILE A 38 -15.61 13.16 32.24
CA ILE A 38 -15.19 14.38 32.95
C ILE A 38 -14.12 14.02 34.00
N GLY A 39 -13.02 14.78 34.00
CA GLY A 39 -11.89 14.57 34.91
C GLY A 39 -10.88 13.54 34.43
N PHE A 40 -11.06 12.98 33.23
CA PHE A 40 -10.12 12.05 32.60
C PHE A 40 -9.60 12.58 31.25
N VAL A 41 -8.39 12.15 30.91
CA VAL A 41 -7.79 12.27 29.58
C VAL A 41 -7.31 10.89 29.14
N SER A 42 -7.14 10.66 27.83
CA SER A 42 -6.71 9.36 27.32
C SER A 42 -5.65 9.45 26.24
N GLU A 43 -4.77 8.46 26.20
CA GLU A 43 -3.67 8.39 25.22
C GLU A 43 -3.48 6.93 24.77
N LEU A 44 -3.29 6.76 23.46
CA LEU A 44 -2.98 5.48 22.83
C LEU A 44 -1.50 5.40 22.42
N TYR A 45 -0.90 4.23 22.59
CA TYR A 45 0.50 3.95 22.28
C TYR A 45 0.71 2.92 21.17
N SER A 46 -0.23 2.00 20.99
CA SER A 46 -0.09 0.91 20.03
C SER A 46 -1.44 0.57 19.43
N ILE A 47 -1.41 0.16 18.18
CA ILE A 47 -2.54 -0.17 17.32
C ILE A 47 -2.25 -1.50 16.62
N ALA A 48 -3.28 -2.29 16.43
CA ALA A 48 -3.28 -3.52 15.67
C ALA A 48 -4.66 -3.70 15.02
N VAL A 49 -4.72 -4.44 13.92
CA VAL A 49 -5.92 -4.52 13.07
C VAL A 49 -6.21 -5.98 12.76
N THR A 50 -7.47 -6.37 12.91
CA THR A 50 -8.04 -7.64 12.41
C THR A 50 -8.77 -7.35 11.10
N SER A 51 -9.35 -8.35 10.44
CA SER A 51 -10.19 -8.12 9.25
C SER A 51 -11.55 -7.48 9.59
N LYS A 52 -11.86 -7.24 10.87
CA LYS A 52 -13.16 -6.71 11.31
C LYS A 52 -13.04 -5.36 12.00
N HIS A 53 -12.01 -5.17 12.83
CA HIS A 53 -11.89 -3.99 13.68
C HIS A 53 -10.44 -3.51 13.85
N ILE A 54 -10.36 -2.23 14.20
CA ILE A 54 -9.14 -1.59 14.67
C ILE A 54 -9.10 -1.70 16.19
N TYR A 55 -8.02 -2.28 16.72
CA TYR A 55 -7.74 -2.37 18.15
C TYR A 55 -6.59 -1.45 18.52
N ALA A 56 -6.77 -0.65 19.57
CA ALA A 56 -5.71 0.20 20.10
C ALA A 56 -5.65 0.14 21.63
N THR A 57 -4.47 0.40 22.17
CA THR A 57 -4.24 0.39 23.62
C THR A 57 -3.39 1.56 24.10
N GLY A 58 -3.58 1.89 25.36
CA GLY A 58 -2.76 2.84 26.10
C GLY A 58 -3.28 2.96 27.52
N TYR A 59 -3.65 4.17 27.92
CA TYR A 59 -4.21 4.41 29.26
C TYR A 59 -5.16 5.60 29.27
N MET A 60 -6.03 5.59 30.28
CA MET A 60 -6.81 6.74 30.70
C MET A 60 -6.23 7.26 32.02
N TYR A 61 -6.18 8.58 32.19
CA TYR A 61 -5.57 9.25 33.33
C TYR A 61 -6.58 10.15 34.02
N HIS A 62 -6.79 9.94 35.32
CA HIS A 62 -7.62 10.82 36.14
C HIS A 62 -6.80 12.04 36.56
N VAL A 63 -7.29 13.24 36.24
CA VAL A 63 -6.53 14.49 36.41
C VAL A 63 -6.17 14.77 37.87
N ASP A 64 -7.15 14.63 38.78
CA ASP A 64 -6.92 14.94 40.21
C ASP A 64 -6.17 13.84 40.96
N SER A 65 -6.67 12.61 40.91
CA SER A 65 -6.10 11.48 41.67
C SER A 65 -4.79 10.94 41.08
N ARG A 66 -4.45 11.36 39.85
CA ARG A 66 -3.31 10.87 39.06
C ARG A 66 -3.33 9.37 38.75
N GLN A 67 -4.46 8.71 39.01
CA GLN A 67 -4.65 7.29 38.73
C GLN A 67 -4.65 7.04 37.22
N ARG A 68 -4.14 5.87 36.83
CA ARG A 68 -4.09 5.45 35.43
C ARG A 68 -4.76 4.10 35.26
N ASP A 69 -5.58 3.94 34.23
CA ASP A 69 -6.18 2.64 33.91
C ASP A 69 -5.81 2.27 32.49
N LEU A 70 -5.40 1.02 32.27
CA LEU A 70 -5.18 0.48 30.93
C LEU A 70 -6.47 0.62 30.13
N LEU A 71 -6.34 1.18 28.94
CA LEU A 71 -7.41 1.41 27.98
C LEU A 71 -7.30 0.41 26.84
N LEU A 72 -8.41 -0.25 26.52
CA LEU A 72 -8.65 -0.92 25.25
C LEU A 72 -9.66 -0.06 24.47
N LEU A 73 -9.35 0.21 23.21
CA LEU A 73 -10.24 0.88 22.28
C LEU A 73 -10.41 0.00 21.05
N VAL A 74 -11.66 -0.19 20.62
CA VAL A 74 -12.04 -0.96 19.44
C VAL A 74 -12.92 -0.07 18.58
N ALA A 75 -12.61 0.04 17.30
CA ALA A 75 -13.34 0.86 16.34
C ALA A 75 -13.53 0.11 15.02
N ASN A 76 -14.56 0.49 14.27
CA ASN A 76 -14.75 0.07 12.89
C ASN A 76 -13.77 0.81 11.98
N PHE A 77 -13.63 0.34 10.73
CA PHE A 77 -12.75 0.95 9.73
C PHE A 77 -13.16 2.35 9.26
N ASP A 78 -14.39 2.76 9.55
CA ASP A 78 -14.90 4.13 9.35
C ASP A 78 -14.62 5.05 10.56
N GLY A 79 -13.94 4.55 11.59
CA GLY A 79 -13.61 5.29 12.81
C GLY A 79 -14.70 5.25 13.88
N SER A 80 -15.89 4.70 13.61
CA SER A 80 -16.95 4.61 14.59
C SER A 80 -16.58 3.69 15.77
N LEU A 81 -16.89 4.13 16.99
CA LEU A 81 -16.53 3.42 18.21
C LEU A 81 -17.34 2.14 18.37
N VAL A 82 -16.66 1.02 18.60
CA VAL A 82 -17.27 -0.26 18.98
C VAL A 82 -17.21 -0.44 20.50
N GLU A 83 -16.03 -0.28 21.09
CA GLU A 83 -15.83 -0.46 22.53
C GLU A 83 -14.71 0.47 23.03
N LYS A 84 -14.94 1.15 24.16
CA LYS A 84 -13.91 1.90 24.90
C LYS A 84 -13.90 1.41 26.35
N ARG A 85 -12.96 0.53 26.68
CA ARG A 85 -12.96 -0.23 27.93
C ARG A 85 -11.73 0.03 28.79
N ARG A 86 -11.96 0.24 30.08
CA ARG A 86 -10.92 0.10 31.11
C ARG A 86 -10.79 -1.36 31.52
N VAL A 87 -9.57 -1.83 31.75
CA VAL A 87 -9.34 -3.20 32.29
C VAL A 87 -9.91 -3.38 33.71
N GLY A 88 -10.04 -2.28 34.46
CA GLY A 88 -10.55 -2.26 35.83
C GLY A 88 -9.50 -2.61 36.89
N VAL A 89 -8.22 -2.57 36.54
CA VAL A 89 -7.10 -2.70 37.49
C VAL A 89 -6.41 -1.35 37.58
N VAL A 90 -6.48 -0.73 38.76
CA VAL A 90 -5.93 0.61 39.01
C VAL A 90 -4.43 0.67 38.78
N ASN A 91 -3.99 1.82 38.29
CA ASN A 91 -2.60 2.17 38.00
C ASN A 91 -1.93 1.28 36.95
N THR A 92 -2.67 0.85 35.94
CA THR A 92 -2.15 0.08 34.80
C THR A 92 -1.97 0.97 33.57
N ARG A 93 -1.01 0.58 32.71
CA ARG A 93 -0.82 1.19 31.38
C ARG A 93 -0.57 0.10 30.35
N GLY A 94 -1.27 0.17 29.22
CA GLY A 94 -0.97 -0.63 28.03
C GLY A 94 0.18 0.01 27.26
N ARG A 95 1.03 -0.81 26.64
CA ARG A 95 2.20 -0.36 25.86
C ARG A 95 2.18 -0.86 24.44
N SER A 96 1.87 -2.13 24.26
CA SER A 96 1.76 -2.76 22.96
C SER A 96 0.57 -3.69 22.94
N ILE A 97 -0.06 -3.77 21.77
CA ILE A 97 -1.16 -4.68 21.47
C ILE A 97 -0.79 -5.55 20.27
N LYS A 98 -1.22 -6.80 20.30
CA LYS A 98 -1.27 -7.69 19.13
C LYS A 98 -2.63 -8.35 19.07
N VAL A 99 -3.11 -8.57 17.85
CA VAL A 99 -4.40 -9.21 17.60
C VAL A 99 -4.23 -10.39 16.66
N GLU A 100 -5.16 -11.34 16.76
CA GLU A 100 -5.28 -12.46 15.84
C GLU A 100 -6.75 -12.88 15.75
N GLU A 101 -7.11 -13.57 14.67
CA GLU A 101 -8.43 -14.17 14.50
C GLU A 101 -8.34 -15.69 14.59
N VAL A 102 -9.18 -16.30 15.42
CA VAL A 102 -9.23 -17.75 15.59
C VAL A 102 -10.69 -18.19 15.57
N ASN A 103 -11.06 -18.99 14.58
CA ASN A 103 -12.43 -19.51 14.40
C ASN A 103 -13.50 -18.39 14.37
N GLY A 104 -13.17 -17.24 13.78
CA GLY A 104 -14.06 -16.09 13.67
C GLY A 104 -14.14 -15.20 14.92
N ASP A 105 -13.50 -15.59 16.02
CA ASP A 105 -13.33 -14.73 17.19
C ASP A 105 -12.05 -13.90 17.07
N GLU A 106 -12.09 -12.66 17.54
CA GLU A 106 -10.95 -11.76 17.60
C GLU A 106 -10.30 -11.83 18.99
N TYR A 107 -9.01 -12.09 19.03
CA TYR A 107 -8.23 -12.08 20.27
C TYR A 107 -7.30 -10.89 20.27
N ALA A 108 -7.22 -10.20 21.40
CA ALA A 108 -6.30 -9.09 21.61
C ALA A 108 -5.46 -9.32 22.87
N TYR A 109 -4.16 -9.10 22.77
CA TYR A 109 -3.21 -9.29 23.86
C TYR A 109 -2.47 -7.98 24.10
N VAL A 110 -2.58 -7.44 25.31
CA VAL A 110 -1.98 -6.15 25.67
C VAL A 110 -0.95 -6.34 26.77
N ILE A 111 0.30 -6.01 26.47
CA ILE A 111 1.39 -5.95 27.45
C ILE A 111 1.58 -4.52 27.94
N GLY A 112 1.99 -4.40 29.19
CA GLY A 112 2.42 -3.15 29.79
C GLY A 112 2.86 -3.38 31.22
N TYR A 113 2.43 -2.48 32.11
CA TYR A 113 2.82 -2.54 33.51
C TYR A 113 1.80 -1.94 34.45
N ARG A 114 1.89 -2.35 35.72
CA ARG A 114 1.10 -1.83 36.83
C ARG A 114 2.00 -1.10 37.82
N ILE A 115 1.55 0.04 38.34
CA ILE A 115 2.24 0.79 39.40
C ILE A 115 1.50 0.55 40.73
N THR A 116 2.07 -0.26 41.61
CA THR A 116 1.42 -0.61 42.89
C THR A 116 1.74 0.39 44.00
N SER A 117 2.91 1.02 43.95
CA SER A 117 3.31 2.12 44.81
C SER A 117 4.32 3.01 44.07
N PRO A 118 4.63 4.22 44.57
CA PRO A 118 5.69 5.03 43.98
C PRO A 118 6.96 4.18 43.80
N HIS A 119 7.50 4.18 42.58
CA HIS A 119 8.72 3.44 42.25
C HIS A 119 8.59 1.90 42.31
N VAL A 120 7.37 1.34 42.34
CA VAL A 120 7.13 -0.11 42.31
C VAL A 120 6.21 -0.50 41.17
N TYR A 121 6.77 -1.26 40.23
CA TYR A 121 6.13 -1.64 38.97
C TYR A 121 6.16 -3.16 38.81
N SER A 122 5.13 -3.71 38.16
CA SER A 122 5.01 -5.13 37.80
C SER A 122 4.69 -5.27 36.32
N PHE A 123 5.15 -6.34 35.67
CA PHE A 123 4.65 -6.72 34.35
C PHE A 123 3.15 -6.98 34.41
N PHE A 124 2.44 -6.55 33.36
CA PHE A 124 0.99 -6.70 33.27
C PHE A 124 0.60 -7.08 31.85
N LEU A 125 0.05 -8.28 31.67
CA LEU A 125 -0.46 -8.79 30.41
C LEU A 125 -1.95 -9.10 30.56
N VAL A 126 -2.77 -8.66 29.61
CA VAL A 126 -4.20 -8.94 29.58
C VAL A 126 -4.58 -9.47 28.20
N ALA A 127 -5.48 -10.45 28.19
CA ALA A 127 -6.08 -10.94 26.97
C ALA A 127 -7.57 -10.64 26.91
N PHE A 128 -8.04 -10.41 25.69
CA PHE A 128 -9.42 -10.18 25.35
C PHE A 128 -9.86 -11.13 24.24
N LYS A 129 -11.14 -11.46 24.24
CA LYS A 129 -11.84 -12.17 23.18
C LYS A 129 -13.06 -11.33 22.79
N ASN A 130 -13.14 -10.85 21.55
CA ASN A 130 -14.17 -9.94 21.07
C ASN A 130 -14.36 -8.74 22.02
N ALA A 131 -13.25 -8.08 22.34
CA ALA A 131 -13.15 -6.98 23.34
C ALA A 131 -13.50 -7.34 24.80
N GLU A 132 -13.98 -8.55 25.09
CA GLU A 132 -14.26 -9.02 26.46
C GLU A 132 -13.01 -9.60 27.11
N LYS A 133 -12.70 -9.15 28.32
CA LYS A 133 -11.50 -9.58 29.05
C LYS A 133 -11.65 -11.05 29.47
N ILE A 134 -10.69 -11.89 29.09
CA ILE A 134 -10.70 -13.32 29.42
C ILE A 134 -9.75 -13.68 30.57
N TRP A 135 -8.54 -13.12 30.59
CA TRP A 135 -7.58 -13.35 31.67
C TRP A 135 -6.62 -12.17 31.83
N VAL A 136 -6.03 -12.07 33.02
CA VAL A 136 -5.00 -11.09 33.37
C VAL A 136 -3.87 -11.82 34.06
N LYS A 137 -2.63 -11.52 33.65
CA LYS A 137 -1.42 -11.98 34.29
C LYS A 137 -0.59 -10.80 34.77
N GLU A 138 -0.43 -10.70 36.08
CA GLU A 138 0.57 -9.84 36.72
C GLU A 138 1.68 -10.73 37.28
N TRP A 139 2.94 -10.37 37.04
CA TRP A 139 4.06 -11.05 37.67
C TRP A 139 5.21 -10.08 37.95
N LYS A 140 6.02 -10.47 38.93
CA LYS A 140 7.15 -9.72 39.45
C LYS A 140 8.11 -10.67 40.16
N LYS A 141 9.41 -10.39 40.15
CA LYS A 141 10.39 -11.12 40.98
C LYS A 141 10.80 -10.30 42.21
N ILE A 142 11.85 -9.49 42.09
CA ILE A 142 12.53 -8.81 43.21
C ILE A 142 12.80 -7.32 42.87
N GLY A 143 12.62 -6.90 41.61
CA GLY A 143 12.94 -5.55 41.16
C GLY A 143 12.01 -4.46 41.69
N LYS A 144 12.46 -3.21 41.65
CA LYS A 144 11.59 -2.05 41.92
C LYS A 144 10.80 -1.67 40.68
N TYR A 145 11.45 -1.60 39.53
CA TYR A 145 10.81 -1.27 38.25
C TYR A 145 10.83 -2.50 37.36
N GLU A 146 9.65 -3.02 37.05
CA GLU A 146 9.45 -4.04 36.02
C GLU A 146 8.39 -3.51 35.05
N TYR A 147 8.76 -3.33 33.79
CA TYR A 147 7.82 -2.87 32.78
C TYR A 147 7.91 -3.72 31.52
N GLY A 148 6.75 -4.08 30.97
CA GLY A 148 6.61 -4.66 29.65
C GLY A 148 6.48 -3.58 28.58
N SER A 149 7.12 -3.80 27.45
CA SER A 149 7.26 -2.82 26.37
C SER A 149 6.60 -3.28 25.08
N ASP A 150 6.83 -4.52 24.66
CA ASP A 150 6.26 -5.08 23.44
C ASP A 150 6.03 -6.58 23.56
N LEU A 151 5.18 -7.12 22.68
CA LEU A 151 4.88 -8.55 22.60
C LEU A 151 4.85 -9.06 21.16
N ALA A 152 5.09 -10.35 21.00
CA ALA A 152 4.89 -11.10 19.76
C ALA A 152 4.14 -12.41 20.04
N ILE A 153 3.30 -12.83 19.10
CA ILE A 153 2.54 -14.08 19.16
C ILE A 153 3.17 -15.06 18.17
N TYR A 154 3.37 -16.30 18.60
CA TYR A 154 3.84 -17.37 17.72
C TYR A 154 3.30 -18.71 18.22
N GLY A 155 2.44 -19.34 17.42
CA GLY A 155 1.73 -20.57 17.81
C GLY A 155 0.85 -20.36 19.05
N ASP A 156 1.07 -21.19 20.07
CA ASP A 156 0.39 -21.16 21.37
C ASP A 156 1.11 -20.29 22.42
N ARG A 157 2.13 -19.54 22.02
CA ARG A 157 2.99 -18.73 22.90
C ARG A 157 2.82 -17.23 22.67
N ILE A 158 2.95 -16.49 23.76
CA ILE A 158 3.13 -15.04 23.77
C ILE A 158 4.54 -14.77 24.31
N TYR A 159 5.35 -14.09 23.52
CA TYR A 159 6.66 -13.61 23.93
C TYR A 159 6.57 -12.14 24.28
N VAL A 160 7.13 -11.74 25.41
CA VAL A 160 7.11 -10.34 25.88
C VAL A 160 8.52 -9.87 26.18
N VAL A 161 8.79 -8.62 25.85
CA VAL A 161 10.06 -7.94 26.16
C VAL A 161 9.82 -6.76 27.09
N GLY A 162 10.79 -6.50 27.96
CA GLY A 162 10.77 -5.38 28.87
C GLY A 162 12.08 -5.22 29.63
N SER A 163 12.04 -4.55 30.78
CA SER A 163 13.21 -4.46 31.65
C SER A 163 12.87 -4.61 33.13
N ARG A 164 13.90 -4.93 33.92
CA ARG A 164 13.85 -5.07 35.38
C ARG A 164 15.00 -4.30 36.01
N TYR A 165 14.69 -3.39 36.92
CA TYR A 165 15.68 -2.63 37.69
C TYR A 165 16.09 -3.34 38.98
N TYR A 166 17.40 -3.52 39.14
CA TYR A 166 18.04 -4.07 40.32
C TYR A 166 18.65 -2.95 41.16
N SER A 167 18.03 -2.61 42.28
CA SER A 167 18.49 -1.48 43.11
C SER A 167 19.85 -1.71 43.77
N SER A 168 20.24 -2.96 44.02
CA SER A 168 21.55 -3.32 44.56
C SER A 168 22.67 -3.05 43.55
N GLU A 169 22.42 -3.35 42.28
CA GLU A 169 23.38 -3.23 41.18
C GLU A 169 23.28 -1.85 40.49
N LYS A 170 22.18 -1.13 40.71
CA LYS A 170 21.84 0.14 40.04
C LYS A 170 21.77 0.04 38.51
N ILE A 171 21.41 -1.14 37.99
CA ILE A 171 21.24 -1.38 36.55
C ILE A 171 19.84 -1.94 36.26
N HIS A 172 19.35 -1.69 35.06
CA HIS A 172 18.26 -2.43 34.43
C HIS A 172 18.83 -3.60 33.65
N LYS A 173 18.13 -4.73 33.69
CA LYS A 173 18.37 -5.89 32.82
C LYS A 173 17.21 -6.02 31.85
N ALA A 174 17.50 -6.46 30.63
CA ALA A 174 16.50 -6.82 29.65
C ALA A 174 15.80 -8.10 30.11
N VAL A 175 14.48 -8.15 29.97
CA VAL A 175 13.67 -9.33 30.31
C VAL A 175 13.00 -9.82 29.04
N LEU A 176 13.14 -11.12 28.77
CA LEU A 176 12.36 -11.85 27.77
C LEU A 176 11.57 -12.93 28.50
N ALA A 177 10.25 -12.91 28.38
CA ALA A 177 9.39 -13.92 28.98
C ALA A 177 8.50 -14.59 27.93
N CYS A 178 8.20 -15.87 28.16
CA CYS A 178 7.28 -16.64 27.33
C CYS A 178 6.10 -17.11 28.19
N LEU A 179 4.90 -16.87 27.70
CA LEU A 179 3.66 -17.23 28.36
C LEU A 179 2.80 -18.09 27.43
N ARG A 180 2.01 -19.00 28.01
CA ARG A 180 1.00 -19.76 27.27
C ARG A 180 -0.16 -18.83 26.93
N LYS A 181 -0.57 -18.84 25.67
CA LYS A 181 -1.57 -17.93 25.11
C LYS A 181 -2.98 -18.17 25.66
N SER A 182 -3.33 -19.40 26.03
CA SER A 182 -4.67 -19.78 26.48
C SER A 182 -5.06 -19.18 27.84
N ASP A 183 -4.08 -18.99 28.74
CA ASP A 183 -4.35 -18.61 30.15
C ASP A 183 -3.30 -17.69 30.78
N GLY A 184 -2.25 -17.33 30.04
CA GLY A 184 -1.18 -16.48 30.55
C GLY A 184 -0.27 -17.18 31.56
N GLU A 185 -0.19 -18.52 31.58
CA GLU A 185 0.82 -19.22 32.40
C GLU A 185 2.23 -18.79 31.96
N LEU A 186 3.05 -18.33 32.90
CA LEU A 186 4.45 -18.00 32.65
C LEU A 186 5.25 -19.31 32.50
N LEU A 187 5.65 -19.64 31.28
CA LEU A 187 6.37 -20.87 30.97
C LEU A 187 7.86 -20.74 31.32
N TRP A 188 8.46 -19.61 30.94
CA TRP A 188 9.84 -19.30 31.30
C TRP A 188 10.12 -17.79 31.20
N GLU A 189 11.20 -17.38 31.86
CA GLU A 189 11.74 -16.02 31.78
C GLU A 189 13.26 -16.07 31.65
N ARG A 190 13.84 -15.12 30.91
CA ARG A 190 15.27 -14.91 30.71
C ARG A 190 15.60 -13.46 30.99
N GLU A 191 16.78 -13.25 31.53
CA GLU A 191 17.32 -11.93 31.79
C GLU A 191 18.65 -11.79 31.06
N TRP A 192 18.91 -10.59 30.55
CA TRP A 192 20.17 -10.26 29.93
C TRP A 192 20.63 -8.87 30.31
N ALA A 193 21.94 -8.80 30.56
CA ALA A 193 22.85 -7.65 30.56
C ALA A 193 23.69 -7.66 31.85
N ASP A 194 24.98 -7.42 31.65
CA ASP A 194 25.92 -7.06 32.72
C ASP A 194 26.06 -5.52 32.86
N TYR A 195 25.32 -4.77 32.06
CA TYR A 195 25.29 -3.31 31.99
C TYR A 195 23.84 -2.81 32.09
N ASP A 196 23.67 -1.51 32.31
CA ASP A 196 22.34 -0.90 32.32
C ASP A 196 21.75 -0.88 30.90
N VAL A 197 20.46 -1.22 30.77
CA VAL A 197 19.78 -1.27 29.46
C VAL A 197 18.57 -0.34 29.40
N PHE A 198 18.32 0.20 28.21
CA PHE A 198 17.12 0.96 27.91
C PHE A 198 16.15 0.11 27.09
N PHE A 199 15.30 -0.65 27.77
CA PHE A 199 14.32 -1.53 27.13
C PHE A 199 12.88 -1.00 27.25
N TYR A 200 12.69 0.27 27.66
CA TYR A 200 11.36 0.89 27.83
C TYR A 200 10.53 0.98 26.55
N ASN A 201 11.20 1.17 25.42
CA ASN A 201 10.57 1.13 24.09
C ASN A 201 11.11 -0.03 23.24
N ALA A 202 11.61 -1.09 23.88
CA ALA A 202 12.13 -2.24 23.16
C ALA A 202 11.07 -2.87 22.25
N LYS A 203 11.53 -3.42 21.13
CA LYS A 203 10.70 -4.10 20.15
C LYS A 203 11.06 -5.57 20.09
N ILE A 204 10.04 -6.41 19.96
CA ILE A 204 10.19 -7.86 19.79
C ILE A 204 9.59 -8.29 18.45
N MET A 205 10.37 -9.05 17.69
CA MET A 205 9.95 -9.59 16.40
C MET A 205 10.28 -11.08 16.34
N ILE A 206 9.40 -11.86 15.70
CA ILE A 206 9.70 -13.23 15.33
C ILE A 206 10.05 -13.24 13.84
N TYR A 207 11.23 -13.76 13.49
CA TYR A 207 11.67 -13.84 12.11
C TYR A 207 12.47 -15.13 11.90
N LYS A 208 12.06 -15.95 10.92
CA LYS A 208 12.68 -17.26 10.62
C LYS A 208 12.91 -18.10 11.89
N ASP A 209 11.84 -18.26 12.68
CA ASP A 209 11.80 -19.06 13.93
C ASP A 209 12.81 -18.63 15.01
N ALA A 210 13.22 -17.36 14.99
CA ALA A 210 14.03 -16.75 16.04
C ALA A 210 13.37 -15.49 16.57
N ILE A 211 13.63 -15.20 17.84
CA ILE A 211 13.17 -13.99 18.52
C ILE A 211 14.27 -12.94 18.38
N TYR A 212 13.91 -11.77 17.90
CA TYR A 212 14.79 -10.61 17.82
C TYR A 212 14.28 -9.52 18.75
N LEU A 213 15.16 -9.04 19.63
CA LEU A 213 14.88 -7.90 20.51
C LEU A 213 15.73 -6.72 20.06
N VAL A 214 15.12 -5.57 19.89
CA VAL A 214 15.80 -4.31 19.61
C VAL A 214 15.55 -3.36 20.77
N GLY A 215 16.61 -2.86 21.38
CA GLY A 215 16.56 -1.93 22.49
C GLY A 215 17.83 -1.08 22.58
N GLY A 216 18.04 -0.43 23.72
CA GLY A 216 19.24 0.33 23.99
C GLY A 216 20.11 -0.28 25.10
N ILE A 217 21.41 -0.02 25.07
CA ILE A 217 22.37 -0.37 26.14
C ILE A 217 23.18 0.86 26.54
N PHE A 218 23.27 1.13 27.84
CA PHE A 218 24.06 2.23 28.38
C PHE A 218 25.50 1.79 28.62
N LYS A 219 26.45 2.44 27.95
CA LYS A 219 27.89 2.27 28.15
C LYS A 219 28.60 3.61 28.01
N ASN A 220 29.56 3.90 28.89
CA ASN A 220 30.43 5.08 28.81
C ASN A 220 29.68 6.42 28.58
N ASP A 221 28.56 6.63 29.30
CA ASP A 221 27.68 7.81 29.14
C ASP A 221 27.09 7.98 27.72
N GLU A 222 26.92 6.87 27.01
CA GLU A 222 26.27 6.75 25.70
C GLU A 222 25.12 5.73 25.77
N LEU A 223 24.20 5.81 24.81
CA LEU A 223 23.11 4.86 24.66
C LEU A 223 23.18 4.30 23.25
N ASP A 224 23.61 3.05 23.17
CA ASP A 224 23.86 2.34 21.93
C ASP A 224 22.67 1.45 21.56
N ILE A 225 22.52 1.16 20.27
CA ILE A 225 21.49 0.21 19.80
C ILE A 225 21.99 -1.21 20.05
N ILE A 226 21.17 -2.05 20.66
CA ILE A 226 21.44 -3.48 20.86
C ILE A 226 20.37 -4.31 20.15
N VAL A 227 20.84 -5.34 19.43
CA VAL A 227 20.00 -6.39 18.83
C VAL A 227 20.37 -7.72 19.46
N LEU A 228 19.42 -8.34 20.15
CA LEU A 228 19.57 -9.67 20.75
C LEU A 228 18.77 -10.69 19.94
N LYS A 229 19.39 -11.83 19.62
CA LYS A 229 18.74 -12.95 18.95
C LYS A 229 18.62 -14.12 19.90
N TYR A 230 17.41 -14.67 20.07
CA TYR A 230 17.14 -15.85 20.86
C TYR A 230 16.48 -16.95 20.03
N SER A 231 16.63 -18.20 20.46
CA SER A 231 15.72 -19.28 20.05
C SER A 231 14.33 -19.09 20.67
N LEU A 232 13.33 -19.80 20.14
CA LEU A 232 11.96 -19.82 20.68
C LEU A 232 11.85 -20.40 22.10
N ASP A 233 12.90 -21.04 22.61
CA ASP A 233 12.99 -21.57 23.99
C ASP A 233 13.84 -20.68 24.92
N GLY A 234 14.19 -19.49 24.45
CA GLY A 234 14.86 -18.47 25.24
C GLY A 234 16.36 -18.72 25.42
N ILE A 235 17.02 -19.39 24.48
CA ILE A 235 18.49 -19.51 24.45
C ILE A 235 19.02 -18.31 23.68
N LEU A 236 19.89 -17.50 24.29
CA LEU A 236 20.56 -16.40 23.60
C LEU A 236 21.52 -16.98 22.55
N LEU A 237 21.31 -16.62 21.29
CA LEU A 237 22.10 -17.10 20.15
C LEU A 237 23.19 -16.10 19.76
N SER A 238 22.88 -14.80 19.80
CA SER A 238 23.83 -13.73 19.48
C SER A 238 23.37 -12.38 20.03
N SER A 239 24.32 -11.48 20.24
CA SER A 239 24.08 -10.07 20.59
C SER A 239 24.96 -9.17 19.74
N TYR A 240 24.38 -8.17 19.10
CA TYR A 240 25.10 -7.20 18.27
C TYR A 240 24.75 -5.78 18.66
N GLU A 241 25.76 -4.93 18.72
CA GLU A 241 25.68 -3.57 19.24
C GLU A 241 26.17 -2.57 18.21
N TYR A 242 25.53 -1.41 18.19
CA TYR A 242 25.94 -0.29 17.37
C TYR A 242 25.98 0.99 18.21
N SER A 243 27.17 1.59 18.28
CA SER A 243 27.40 2.89 18.91
C SER A 243 27.61 3.99 17.86
N ALA A 244 27.03 5.16 18.12
CA ALA A 244 27.34 6.38 17.36
C ALA A 244 28.59 7.10 17.90
N GLY A 245 29.03 6.79 19.14
CA GLY A 245 30.07 7.52 19.83
C GLY A 245 29.70 8.97 20.16
N ASN A 246 30.66 9.72 20.72
CA ASN A 246 30.59 11.16 20.93
C ASN A 246 29.48 11.67 21.87
N ASN A 247 29.08 10.91 22.90
CA ASN A 247 28.02 11.26 23.87
C ASN A 247 26.63 11.43 23.22
N ILE A 248 26.34 10.59 22.22
CA ILE A 248 25.06 10.52 21.54
C ILE A 248 24.21 9.43 22.20
N TYR A 249 22.93 9.73 22.50
CA TYR A 249 21.97 8.71 22.87
C TYR A 249 21.11 8.32 21.66
N LEU A 250 21.24 7.07 21.21
CA LEU A 250 20.35 6.46 20.24
C LEU A 250 19.24 5.76 21.02
N ILE A 251 18.02 6.29 20.96
CA ILE A 251 16.85 5.80 21.69
C ILE A 251 15.93 5.09 20.70
N PRO A 252 15.95 3.75 20.59
CA PRO A 252 15.03 3.03 19.70
C PRO A 252 13.60 3.14 20.20
N HIS A 253 12.67 3.32 19.26
CA HIS A 253 11.24 3.26 19.51
C HIS A 253 10.54 2.22 18.64
N GLY A 254 10.93 2.10 17.36
CA GLY A 254 10.36 1.15 16.40
C GLY A 254 11.44 0.25 15.79
N ALA A 255 11.04 -0.94 15.34
CA ALA A 255 11.91 -1.87 14.62
C ALA A 255 11.09 -2.75 13.67
N ALA A 256 11.67 -3.07 12.51
CA ALA A 256 11.16 -4.12 11.62
C ALA A 256 12.32 -4.85 10.95
N ILE A 257 12.09 -6.12 10.60
CA ILE A 257 13.02 -6.94 9.82
C ILE A 257 12.42 -7.15 8.44
N HIS A 258 13.21 -6.93 7.39
CA HIS A 258 12.85 -7.28 6.02
C HIS A 258 14.09 -7.79 5.28
N GLY A 259 13.96 -8.98 4.68
CA GLY A 259 15.08 -9.68 4.05
C GLY A 259 16.27 -9.89 4.99
N SER A 260 17.42 -9.35 4.63
CA SER A 260 18.68 -9.45 5.39
C SER A 260 18.97 -8.19 6.22
N TYR A 261 17.96 -7.37 6.51
CA TYR A 261 18.14 -6.08 7.17
C TYR A 261 17.21 -5.89 8.38
N VAL A 262 17.68 -5.12 9.35
CA VAL A 262 16.86 -4.58 10.44
C VAL A 262 16.82 -3.07 10.34
N TYR A 263 15.61 -2.52 10.35
CA TYR A 263 15.33 -1.10 10.29
C TYR A 263 14.92 -0.66 11.70
N VAL A 264 15.51 0.42 12.18
CA VAL A 264 15.30 0.93 13.53
C VAL A 264 14.90 2.39 13.45
N SER A 265 13.73 2.71 13.99
CA SER A 265 13.27 4.08 14.16
C SER A 265 13.42 4.53 15.60
N GLY A 266 13.62 5.82 15.82
CA GLY A 266 13.77 6.31 17.18
C GLY A 266 14.03 7.79 17.30
N GLU A 267 14.78 8.13 18.34
CA GLU A 267 15.29 9.46 18.64
C GLU A 267 16.82 9.42 18.78
N ILE A 268 17.47 10.47 18.30
CA ILE A 268 18.87 10.80 18.59
C ILE A 268 18.85 11.98 19.54
N TRP A 269 19.49 11.84 20.70
CA TRP A 269 19.69 12.94 21.65
C TRP A 269 21.17 13.28 21.77
N GLU A 270 21.54 14.48 21.32
CA GLU A 270 22.89 15.02 21.42
C GLU A 270 23.04 15.79 22.74
N SER A 271 23.50 15.08 23.77
CA SER A 271 23.54 15.57 25.16
C SER A 271 24.30 16.89 25.35
N LYS A 272 25.40 17.11 24.62
CA LYS A 272 26.26 18.30 24.75
C LYS A 272 25.63 19.59 24.27
N ILE A 273 24.73 19.51 23.30
CA ILE A 273 24.11 20.69 22.67
C ILE A 273 22.59 20.73 22.88
N GLY A 274 22.00 19.73 23.53
CA GLY A 274 20.57 19.67 23.85
C GLY A 274 19.68 19.59 22.61
N ARG A 275 20.12 18.85 21.59
CA ARG A 275 19.41 18.69 20.31
C ARG A 275 18.86 17.28 20.17
N SER A 276 17.62 17.19 19.70
CA SER A 276 16.94 15.93 19.40
C SER A 276 16.63 15.81 17.90
N ARG A 277 16.80 14.63 17.31
CA ARG A 277 16.42 14.32 15.93
C ARG A 277 15.72 12.97 15.84
N ALA A 278 14.68 12.88 15.03
CA ALA A 278 14.06 11.61 14.67
C ALA A 278 15.07 10.77 13.87
N MET A 279 15.14 9.48 14.21
CA MET A 279 16.12 8.53 13.70
C MET A 279 15.43 7.47 12.85
N LEU A 280 15.97 7.16 11.67
CA LEU A 280 15.64 5.96 10.89
C LEU A 280 16.93 5.37 10.33
N TYR A 281 17.38 4.25 10.89
CA TYR A 281 18.62 3.58 10.53
C TYR A 281 18.34 2.20 9.94
N CYS A 282 19.20 1.74 9.03
CA CYS A 282 19.19 0.38 8.49
C CYS A 282 20.52 -0.31 8.77
N PHE A 283 20.44 -1.55 9.20
CA PHE A 283 21.59 -2.39 9.51
C PHE A 283 21.49 -3.75 8.81
N GLU A 284 22.63 -4.35 8.48
CA GLU A 284 22.69 -5.78 8.14
C GLU A 284 22.21 -6.61 9.34
N LEU A 285 21.27 -7.52 9.09
CA LEU A 285 20.80 -8.48 10.07
C LEU A 285 21.82 -9.63 10.16
N GLY A 286 22.71 -9.58 11.15
CA GLY A 286 23.71 -10.63 11.34
C GLY A 286 25.02 -10.11 11.92
N SER A 287 26.09 -10.89 11.71
CA SER A 287 27.38 -10.97 12.41
C SER A 287 28.05 -9.72 13.01
N SER A 288 27.64 -8.51 12.66
CA SER A 288 28.24 -7.27 13.20
C SER A 288 27.28 -6.08 13.36
N LEU A 289 25.98 -6.22 13.02
CA LEU A 289 25.02 -5.09 12.97
C LEU A 289 25.60 -3.88 12.23
N LYS A 290 26.19 -4.13 11.06
CA LYS A 290 26.81 -3.08 10.24
C LYS A 290 25.74 -2.13 9.71
N LYS A 291 25.88 -0.83 10.02
CA LYS A 291 24.99 0.22 9.50
C LYS A 291 25.17 0.37 8.00
N ILE A 292 24.08 0.25 7.25
CA ILE A 292 24.03 0.43 5.79
C ILE A 292 23.80 1.89 5.45
N TRP A 293 22.76 2.48 6.05
CA TRP A 293 22.42 3.87 5.86
C TRP A 293 21.74 4.43 7.10
N GLU A 294 21.75 5.76 7.19
CA GLU A 294 21.02 6.52 8.20
C GLU A 294 20.23 7.66 7.57
N LYS A 295 19.08 7.94 8.16
CA LYS A 295 18.27 9.13 7.89
C LYS A 295 17.86 9.75 9.22
N THR A 296 17.85 11.08 9.21
CA THR A 296 17.39 11.86 10.35
C THR A 296 16.42 12.93 9.89
N TYR A 297 15.51 13.31 10.77
CA TYR A 297 14.59 14.41 10.56
C TYR A 297 14.39 15.17 11.86
N GLY A 298 14.21 16.48 11.79
CA GLY A 298 13.88 17.27 12.96
C GLY A 298 13.79 18.74 12.63
N GLU A 299 12.97 19.45 13.39
CA GLU A 299 12.97 20.91 13.36
C GLU A 299 14.11 21.42 14.25
N ASP A 300 14.89 22.39 13.76
CA ASP A 300 16.00 22.99 14.53
C ASP A 300 15.49 24.03 15.54
N VAL A 301 14.55 23.59 16.39
CA VAL A 301 13.95 24.39 17.46
C VAL A 301 14.61 24.00 18.77
N TYR A 302 15.14 25.00 19.49
CA TYR A 302 15.77 24.82 20.79
C TYR A 302 14.82 24.14 21.79
N TYR A 303 15.29 23.07 22.46
CA TYR A 303 14.51 22.18 23.34
C TYR A 303 13.27 21.54 22.69
N SER A 304 13.35 21.23 21.38
CA SER A 304 12.39 20.32 20.74
C SER A 304 12.89 18.88 20.81
N TYR A 305 11.97 17.96 21.04
CA TYR A 305 12.14 16.51 20.93
C TYR A 305 11.57 16.08 19.59
N ASN A 306 12.34 15.37 18.78
CA ASN A 306 11.94 14.88 17.47
C ASN A 306 12.16 13.36 17.46
N TRP A 307 11.13 12.57 17.17
CA TRP A 307 11.25 11.11 17.21
C TRP A 307 10.39 10.45 16.14
N PHE A 308 10.80 9.25 15.70
CA PHE A 308 9.94 8.29 15.02
C PHE A 308 9.58 7.17 16.00
N GLY A 309 8.32 7.11 16.43
CA GLY A 309 7.81 6.27 17.52
C GLY A 309 7.48 4.84 17.14
N ASP A 310 7.09 4.59 15.89
CA ASP A 310 6.85 3.25 15.37
C ASP A 310 7.15 3.19 13.87
N LEU A 311 7.39 1.98 13.37
CA LEU A 311 7.65 1.74 11.95
C LEU A 311 6.99 0.45 11.46
N LYS A 312 6.64 0.44 10.17
CA LYS A 312 6.11 -0.72 9.45
C LYS A 312 6.74 -0.78 8.07
N ILE A 313 6.96 -1.99 7.56
CA ILE A 313 7.40 -2.22 6.19
C ILE A 313 6.23 -2.85 5.44
N TYR A 314 5.88 -2.25 4.30
CA TYR A 314 4.77 -2.69 3.46
C TYR A 314 5.09 -2.37 2.00
N ARG A 315 4.89 -3.33 1.08
CA ARG A 315 5.21 -3.21 -0.36
C ARG A 315 6.58 -2.55 -0.63
N ASP A 316 7.63 -3.07 0.01
CA ASP A 316 9.02 -2.56 -0.09
C ASP A 316 9.21 -1.07 0.27
N HIS A 317 8.31 -0.53 1.09
CA HIS A 317 8.41 0.81 1.63
C HIS A 317 8.39 0.79 3.15
N ILE A 318 9.12 1.73 3.74
CA ILE A 318 9.20 1.95 5.18
C ILE A 318 8.29 3.12 5.53
N TYR A 319 7.29 2.85 6.35
CA TYR A 319 6.40 3.84 6.91
C TYR A 319 6.80 4.08 8.36
N VAL A 320 6.98 5.33 8.73
CA VAL A 320 7.31 5.73 10.10
C VAL A 320 6.30 6.74 10.59
N VAL A 321 5.89 6.59 11.85
CA VAL A 321 5.07 7.56 12.56
C VAL A 321 5.86 8.13 13.73
N GLY A 322 5.64 9.38 14.08
CA GLY A 322 6.43 10.03 15.11
C GLY A 322 5.93 11.41 15.47
N GLY A 323 6.76 12.22 16.12
CA GLY A 323 6.33 13.56 16.45
C GLY A 323 7.45 14.53 16.75
N ILE A 324 7.01 15.78 16.90
CA ILE A 324 7.82 16.89 17.37
C ILE A 324 7.13 17.47 18.59
N SER A 325 7.84 17.60 19.70
CA SER A 325 7.32 18.19 20.93
C SER A 325 8.25 19.28 21.42
N LYS A 326 7.70 20.43 21.80
CA LYS A 326 8.48 21.53 22.39
C LYS A 326 8.00 21.81 23.80
N LEU A 327 8.86 21.59 24.80
CA LEU A 327 8.61 21.93 26.21
C LEU A 327 7.21 21.50 26.72
N LEU A 328 6.62 20.44 26.17
CA LEU A 328 5.25 19.99 26.44
C LEU A 328 4.15 21.03 26.13
N GLN A 329 4.46 22.10 25.39
CA GLN A 329 3.52 23.17 25.01
C GLN A 329 2.69 22.80 23.78
N TYR A 330 3.29 22.09 22.82
CA TYR A 330 2.59 21.53 21.67
C TYR A 330 3.26 20.23 21.25
N ALA A 331 2.49 19.36 20.58
CA ALA A 331 2.99 18.19 19.89
C ALA A 331 2.42 18.15 18.47
N LYS A 332 3.31 17.92 17.50
CA LYS A 332 2.97 17.68 16.09
C LYS A 332 3.14 16.19 15.79
N GLY A 333 2.22 15.63 15.02
CA GLY A 333 2.36 14.28 14.48
C GLY A 333 3.18 14.32 13.19
N ILE A 334 3.97 13.27 12.95
CA ILE A 334 4.67 13.03 11.69
C ILE A 334 4.24 11.68 11.14
N LEU A 335 4.04 11.61 9.82
CA LEU A 335 4.01 10.38 9.04
C LEU A 335 4.98 10.55 7.87
N ALA A 336 5.82 9.55 7.59
CA ALA A 336 6.72 9.59 6.45
C ALA A 336 6.88 8.22 5.80
N LYS A 337 7.16 8.23 4.49
CA LYS A 337 7.43 7.06 3.66
C LYS A 337 8.83 7.15 3.06
N TYR A 338 9.54 6.04 3.10
CA TYR A 338 10.86 5.86 2.51
C TYR A 338 10.87 4.58 1.68
N ASP A 339 11.73 4.48 0.67
CA ASP A 339 12.09 3.18 0.09
C ASP A 339 13.08 2.42 1.00
N LEU A 340 13.34 1.14 0.70
CA LEU A 340 14.29 0.31 1.46
C LEU A 340 15.74 0.82 1.42
N SER A 341 16.08 1.71 0.47
CA SER A 341 17.38 2.37 0.37
C SER A 341 17.48 3.65 1.21
N GLY A 342 16.38 4.04 1.88
CA GLY A 342 16.30 5.20 2.74
C GLY A 342 16.02 6.50 2.00
N ASN A 343 15.68 6.48 0.70
CA ASN A 343 15.23 7.69 0.02
C ASN A 343 13.82 8.02 0.47
N ARG A 344 13.62 9.27 0.93
CA ARG A 344 12.31 9.74 1.38
C ARG A 344 11.41 9.97 0.17
N LYS A 345 10.27 9.28 0.13
CA LYS A 345 9.23 9.48 -0.88
C LYS A 345 8.38 10.69 -0.51
N TRP A 346 7.89 10.74 0.72
CA TRP A 346 7.18 11.90 1.24
C TRP A 346 7.26 11.98 2.76
N LEU A 347 6.92 13.15 3.31
CA LEU A 347 6.74 13.38 4.75
C LEU A 347 5.61 14.38 4.96
N LYS A 348 4.68 14.02 5.84
CA LYS A 348 3.55 14.83 6.26
C LYS A 348 3.68 15.15 7.74
N THR A 349 3.47 16.42 8.08
CA THR A 349 3.38 16.89 9.46
C THR A 349 1.95 17.36 9.73
N TYR A 350 1.39 16.94 10.87
CA TYR A 350 0.06 17.31 11.32
C TYR A 350 0.18 18.36 12.42
N ASN A 351 -0.18 19.61 12.07
CA ASN A 351 0.00 20.77 12.91
C ASN A 351 -1.31 21.16 13.59
N GLU A 352 -1.58 20.54 14.74
CA GLU A 352 -2.64 20.97 15.67
C GLU A 352 -2.03 21.32 17.03
N SER A 353 -2.79 21.96 17.94
CA SER A 353 -2.29 22.36 19.27
C SER A 353 -1.69 21.20 20.04
N VAL A 354 -2.42 20.08 20.11
CA VAL A 354 -1.91 18.79 20.58
C VAL A 354 -2.37 17.72 19.61
N LEU A 355 -1.43 17.16 18.84
CA LEU A 355 -1.62 15.94 18.08
C LEU A 355 -0.34 15.11 18.19
N ARG A 356 -0.40 14.04 18.98
CA ARG A 356 0.70 13.08 19.11
C ARG A 356 0.30 11.81 18.40
N THR A 357 1.13 11.36 17.47
CA THR A 357 1.01 10.03 16.87
C THR A 357 2.04 9.09 17.51
N SER A 358 1.62 7.86 17.78
CA SER A 358 2.41 6.92 18.61
C SER A 358 2.54 5.54 17.96
N GLY A 359 1.45 4.99 17.42
CA GLY A 359 1.41 3.65 16.84
C GLY A 359 0.98 3.69 15.38
N LEU A 360 1.49 2.74 14.60
CA LEU A 360 1.26 2.63 13.16
C LEU A 360 0.91 1.19 12.80
N GLN A 361 -0.15 1.00 12.02
CA GLN A 361 -0.50 -0.27 11.41
C GLN A 361 -0.95 -0.05 9.97
N ILE A 362 -0.61 -0.98 9.07
CA ILE A 362 -1.08 -0.97 7.69
C ILE A 362 -1.92 -2.24 7.50
N HIS A 363 -3.09 -2.09 6.88
CA HIS A 363 -4.02 -3.16 6.56
C HIS A 363 -4.87 -2.76 5.36
N ASP A 364 -5.06 -3.68 4.41
CA ASP A 364 -5.82 -3.46 3.17
C ASP A 364 -5.48 -2.13 2.48
N ASP A 365 -4.17 -1.93 2.24
CA ASP A 365 -3.61 -0.74 1.59
C ASP A 365 -3.91 0.62 2.30
N LYS A 366 -4.43 0.57 3.54
CA LYS A 366 -4.73 1.75 4.36
C LYS A 366 -3.80 1.85 5.55
N ILE A 367 -3.44 3.08 5.89
CA ILE A 367 -2.56 3.39 7.01
C ILE A 367 -3.41 3.83 8.19
N TYR A 368 -3.30 3.12 9.31
CA TYR A 368 -3.99 3.42 10.56
C TYR A 368 -3.00 3.90 11.61
N ILE A 369 -3.33 5.01 12.25
CA ILE A 369 -2.48 5.67 13.23
C ILE A 369 -3.27 5.86 14.52
N CYS A 370 -2.64 5.58 15.66
CA CYS A 370 -3.19 5.91 16.96
C CYS A 370 -2.36 6.94 17.71
N GLY A 371 -2.99 7.65 18.63
CA GLY A 371 -2.31 8.55 19.53
C GLY A 371 -3.26 9.35 20.42
N SER A 372 -3.01 10.64 20.54
CA SER A 372 -3.86 11.57 21.27
C SER A 372 -3.98 12.93 20.58
N LYS A 373 -5.16 13.53 20.71
CA LYS A 373 -5.49 14.85 20.16
C LYS A 373 -6.16 15.71 21.23
N GLY A 374 -5.88 17.01 21.25
CA GLY A 374 -6.47 17.93 22.22
C GLY A 374 -5.96 19.37 22.12
N THR A 375 -6.05 20.10 23.23
CA THR A 375 -5.61 21.50 23.31
C THR A 375 -4.38 21.71 24.17
N SER A 376 -4.13 20.86 25.18
CA SER A 376 -3.03 21.06 26.13
C SER A 376 -2.56 19.75 26.78
N TYR A 377 -1.25 19.54 26.90
CA TYR A 377 -0.68 18.52 27.81
C TYR A 377 -0.48 19.05 29.24
N TYR A 378 -0.64 20.36 29.44
CA TYR A 378 -0.26 21.06 30.67
C TYR A 378 -1.47 21.41 31.53
N ASN A 379 -1.26 21.37 32.85
CA ASN A 379 -2.29 21.43 33.89
C ASN A 379 -3.34 22.55 33.73
N PRO A 380 -4.63 22.24 33.51
CA PRO A 380 -5.18 20.88 33.38
C PRO A 380 -4.93 20.28 31.99
N PRO A 381 -4.45 19.03 31.89
CA PRO A 381 -4.35 18.37 30.60
C PRO A 381 -5.72 18.24 29.95
N ASP A 382 -5.77 18.44 28.65
CA ASP A 382 -6.95 18.38 27.80
C ASP A 382 -6.60 17.72 26.48
N TYR A 383 -6.75 16.39 26.45
CA TYR A 383 -6.53 15.55 25.29
C TYR A 383 -7.24 14.20 25.44
N ASP A 384 -7.53 13.60 24.30
CA ASP A 384 -8.20 12.32 24.20
C ASP A 384 -7.55 11.39 23.20
N ALA A 385 -7.83 10.09 23.37
CA ALA A 385 -7.44 9.04 22.45
C ALA A 385 -7.90 9.38 21.04
N MET A 386 -7.01 9.19 20.08
CA MET A 386 -7.28 9.51 18.67
C MET A 386 -6.90 8.34 17.79
N LEU A 387 -7.73 8.10 16.78
CA LEU A 387 -7.44 7.25 15.64
C LEU A 387 -7.52 8.09 14.36
N MET A 388 -6.71 7.71 13.37
CA MET A 388 -6.68 8.34 12.06
C MET A 388 -6.45 7.27 10.99
N GLN A 389 -7.17 7.41 9.89
CA GLN A 389 -6.90 6.67 8.66
C GLN A 389 -6.28 7.60 7.62
N VAL A 390 -5.23 7.12 6.98
CA VAL A 390 -4.53 7.79 5.89
C VAL A 390 -4.48 6.86 4.69
N VAL A 391 -4.74 7.40 3.51
CA VAL A 391 -4.71 6.69 2.23
C VAL A 391 -3.79 7.43 1.27
N GLU A 392 -2.97 6.67 0.55
CA GLU A 392 -2.17 7.22 -0.55
C GLU A 392 -3.01 7.19 -1.81
N TYR A 393 -2.90 8.24 -2.65
CA TYR A 393 -3.53 8.28 -3.96
C TYR A 393 -2.46 8.36 -5.04
N PHE A 394 -2.72 7.71 -6.17
CA PHE A 394 -1.83 7.61 -7.31
C PHE A 394 -2.56 7.96 -8.59
N SER A 395 -1.82 8.46 -9.57
CA SER A 395 -2.36 8.72 -10.90
C SER A 395 -2.41 7.42 -11.71
N LEU A 396 -3.57 7.09 -12.26
CA LEU A 396 -3.71 6.15 -13.36
C LEU A 396 -4.01 6.93 -14.62
N LYS A 397 -3.08 6.90 -15.57
CA LYS A 397 -3.25 7.48 -16.90
C LYS A 397 -3.42 6.39 -17.94
N VAL A 398 -4.47 6.48 -18.72
CA VAL A 398 -4.72 5.58 -19.84
C VAL A 398 -4.75 6.38 -21.14
N THR A 399 -3.89 6.05 -22.09
CA THR A 399 -3.91 6.63 -23.44
C THR A 399 -4.63 5.73 -24.41
N THR A 400 -5.38 6.34 -25.33
CA THR A 400 -6.15 5.68 -26.38
C THR A 400 -5.77 6.26 -27.74
N PRO A 401 -6.12 5.60 -28.87
CA PRO A 401 -5.71 6.07 -30.20
C PRO A 401 -6.28 7.44 -30.62
N GLY A 402 -7.39 7.89 -30.04
CA GLY A 402 -8.07 9.09 -30.51
C GLY A 402 -9.19 9.61 -29.59
N ALA A 403 -9.88 10.66 -30.04
CA ALA A 403 -10.89 11.34 -29.23
C ALA A 403 -12.20 10.57 -29.05
N ASP A 404 -12.49 9.62 -29.95
CA ASP A 404 -13.74 8.85 -29.97
C ASP A 404 -13.74 7.67 -28.99
N TYR A 405 -12.58 7.37 -28.40
CA TYR A 405 -12.41 6.28 -27.44
C TYR A 405 -12.77 6.73 -26.03
N TRP A 406 -13.28 5.80 -25.21
CA TRP A 406 -13.47 6.02 -23.79
C TRP A 406 -12.63 5.07 -22.93
N VAL A 407 -12.35 5.53 -21.72
CA VAL A 407 -11.80 4.78 -20.60
C VAL A 407 -12.83 4.86 -19.48
N ASP A 408 -13.11 3.74 -18.83
CA ASP A 408 -14.00 3.63 -17.68
C ASP A 408 -13.21 3.03 -16.52
N VAL A 409 -13.24 3.72 -15.39
CA VAL A 409 -12.65 3.22 -14.14
C VAL A 409 -13.76 3.24 -13.10
N GLU A 410 -14.21 2.05 -12.70
CA GLU A 410 -15.24 1.87 -11.67
C GLU A 410 -16.54 2.66 -11.93
N GLY A 411 -16.89 2.90 -13.19
CA GLY A 411 -18.08 3.64 -13.63
C GLY A 411 -17.83 5.12 -13.95
N ASP A 412 -16.64 5.67 -13.66
CA ASP A 412 -16.24 7.02 -14.10
C ASP A 412 -15.67 6.98 -15.52
N LYS A 413 -16.55 7.22 -16.51
CA LYS A 413 -16.20 7.17 -17.92
C LYS A 413 -15.69 8.53 -18.44
N LYS A 414 -14.50 8.53 -19.07
CA LYS A 414 -13.89 9.68 -19.74
C LYS A 414 -13.58 9.36 -21.19
N SER A 415 -13.97 10.24 -22.10
CA SER A 415 -13.63 10.15 -23.53
C SER A 415 -12.44 11.03 -23.87
N GLY A 416 -11.69 10.64 -24.90
CA GLY A 416 -10.54 11.39 -25.38
C GLY A 416 -9.30 10.51 -25.59
N PRO A 417 -8.23 11.07 -26.18
CA PRO A 417 -6.97 10.35 -26.44
C PRO A 417 -6.19 10.01 -25.15
N SER A 418 -6.65 10.51 -24.01
CA SER A 418 -6.07 10.25 -22.69
C SER A 418 -7.12 10.46 -21.62
N ALA A 419 -7.16 9.57 -20.63
CA ALA A 419 -7.95 9.71 -19.41
C ALA A 419 -7.01 9.58 -18.20
N GLU A 420 -7.14 10.51 -17.24
CA GLU A 420 -6.36 10.50 -15.99
C GLU A 420 -7.32 10.38 -14.80
N TYR A 421 -6.97 9.49 -13.87
CA TYR A 421 -7.72 9.21 -12.65
C TYR A 421 -6.77 9.33 -11.46
N LEU A 422 -7.24 9.97 -10.39
CA LEU A 422 -6.54 9.96 -9.11
C LEU A 422 -7.28 8.97 -8.20
N LEU A 423 -6.67 7.82 -7.96
CA LEU A 423 -7.29 6.68 -7.28
C LEU A 423 -6.52 6.33 -6.00
N PRO A 424 -7.18 5.82 -4.96
CA PRO A 424 -6.48 5.36 -3.76
C PRO A 424 -5.54 4.18 -4.08
N MET A 425 -4.60 3.89 -3.18
CA MET A 425 -3.78 2.68 -3.28
C MET A 425 -4.69 1.45 -3.23
N GLY A 426 -4.52 0.52 -4.16
CA GLY A 426 -5.28 -0.72 -4.19
C GLY A 426 -5.62 -1.22 -5.58
N MET A 427 -6.60 -2.12 -5.64
CA MET A 427 -7.06 -2.75 -6.88
C MET A 427 -8.18 -1.92 -7.50
N HIS A 428 -8.06 -1.61 -8.78
CA HIS A 428 -9.06 -0.85 -9.55
C HIS A 428 -9.43 -1.57 -10.84
N GLU A 429 -10.73 -1.64 -11.15
CA GLU A 429 -11.20 -2.15 -12.43
C GLU A 429 -11.13 -1.04 -13.48
N VAL A 430 -10.50 -1.36 -14.62
CA VAL A 430 -10.30 -0.47 -15.75
C VAL A 430 -10.84 -1.16 -16.99
N GLN A 431 -11.65 -0.43 -17.75
CA GLN A 431 -12.20 -0.88 -19.02
C GLN A 431 -11.97 0.18 -20.09
N VAL A 432 -11.74 -0.25 -21.32
CA VAL A 432 -11.80 0.60 -22.51
C VAL A 432 -12.85 0.07 -23.47
N GLU A 433 -13.19 0.87 -24.48
CA GLU A 433 -14.11 0.43 -25.54
C GLU A 433 -13.62 -0.88 -26.19
N ASP A 434 -14.49 -1.89 -26.29
CA ASP A 434 -14.09 -3.16 -26.91
C ASP A 434 -14.01 -3.02 -28.43
N GLU A 435 -14.98 -2.36 -29.04
CA GLU A 435 -15.05 -2.14 -30.48
C GLU A 435 -15.64 -0.77 -30.81
N ILE A 436 -15.02 -0.05 -31.75
CA ILE A 436 -15.58 1.16 -32.37
C ILE A 436 -15.76 0.88 -33.84
N GLU A 437 -16.98 1.05 -34.34
CA GLU A 437 -17.31 0.88 -35.75
C GLU A 437 -17.81 2.20 -36.34
N ASP A 438 -17.19 2.63 -37.44
CA ASP A 438 -17.69 3.72 -38.26
C ASP A 438 -17.39 3.46 -39.74
N ASN A 439 -18.39 3.63 -40.60
CA ASN A 439 -18.27 3.56 -42.06
C ASN A 439 -17.51 2.33 -42.62
N GLY A 440 -17.76 1.14 -42.06
CA GLY A 440 -17.11 -0.10 -42.51
C GLY A 440 -15.67 -0.27 -42.03
N VAL A 441 -15.20 0.58 -41.12
CA VAL A 441 -13.95 0.43 -40.37
C VAL A 441 -14.31 0.05 -38.93
N LYS A 442 -13.67 -0.98 -38.39
CA LYS A 442 -13.83 -1.40 -37.00
C LYS A 442 -12.48 -1.42 -36.30
N HIS A 443 -12.36 -0.66 -35.22
CA HIS A 443 -11.24 -0.78 -34.29
C HIS A 443 -11.65 -1.72 -33.16
N TYR A 444 -10.84 -2.71 -32.82
CA TYR A 444 -11.11 -3.63 -31.72
C TYR A 444 -9.95 -3.60 -30.71
N PHE A 445 -10.27 -3.67 -29.42
CA PHE A 445 -9.26 -3.74 -28.38
C PHE A 445 -8.43 -5.01 -28.55
N LYS A 446 -7.12 -4.86 -28.66
CA LYS A 446 -6.18 -5.96 -28.88
C LYS A 446 -5.48 -6.37 -27.59
N GLN A 447 -4.91 -5.39 -26.89
CA GLN A 447 -4.18 -5.58 -25.63
C GLN A 447 -3.82 -4.22 -25.01
N TRP A 448 -3.40 -4.25 -23.76
CA TRP A 448 -2.77 -3.12 -23.08
C TRP A 448 -1.26 -3.07 -23.37
N SER A 449 -0.60 -1.93 -23.14
CA SER A 449 0.85 -1.75 -23.34
C SER A 449 1.74 -2.72 -22.57
N ASP A 450 1.25 -3.28 -21.46
CA ASP A 450 1.93 -4.29 -20.66
C ASP A 450 1.64 -5.74 -21.11
N GLY A 451 0.91 -5.91 -22.21
CA GLY A 451 0.63 -7.19 -22.85
C GLY A 451 -0.58 -7.94 -22.31
N VAL A 452 -1.34 -7.36 -21.37
CA VAL A 452 -2.60 -7.96 -20.90
C VAL A 452 -3.67 -7.84 -21.99
N THR A 453 -4.45 -8.91 -22.20
CA THR A 453 -5.52 -8.96 -23.22
C THR A 453 -6.92 -8.87 -22.63
N ASP A 454 -7.06 -8.96 -21.30
CA ASP A 454 -8.36 -8.85 -20.63
C ASP A 454 -8.88 -7.41 -20.69
N ASN A 455 -10.16 -7.26 -21.01
CA ASN A 455 -10.90 -6.01 -20.96
C ASN A 455 -12.36 -6.33 -20.55
N PRO A 456 -12.86 -5.85 -19.39
CA PRO A 456 -12.15 -5.08 -18.38
C PRO A 456 -10.99 -5.85 -17.73
N ARG A 457 -10.08 -5.12 -17.08
CA ARG A 457 -8.97 -5.68 -16.27
C ARG A 457 -8.90 -5.03 -14.89
N THR A 458 -8.28 -5.73 -13.96
CA THR A 458 -7.88 -5.14 -12.68
C THR A 458 -6.44 -4.63 -12.74
N VAL A 459 -6.22 -3.41 -12.24
CA VAL A 459 -4.91 -2.77 -12.09
C VAL A 459 -4.64 -2.59 -10.61
N GLU A 460 -3.49 -3.07 -10.15
CA GLU A 460 -3.00 -2.82 -8.79
C GLU A 460 -2.19 -1.53 -8.76
N LEU A 461 -2.70 -0.52 -8.08
CA LEU A 461 -2.11 0.81 -8.03
C LEU A 461 -1.39 1.03 -6.70
N TYR A 462 -0.06 1.11 -6.75
CA TYR A 462 0.81 1.44 -5.62
C TYR A 462 1.92 2.46 -5.99
N GLU A 463 1.87 2.94 -7.24
CA GLU A 463 2.66 4.02 -7.83
C GLU A 463 1.88 4.64 -8.99
N ASP A 464 2.29 5.82 -9.45
CA ASP A 464 1.72 6.42 -10.66
C ASP A 464 1.92 5.45 -11.84
N THR A 465 0.86 5.15 -12.56
CA THR A 465 0.84 4.13 -13.61
C THR A 465 0.32 4.72 -14.91
N GLU A 466 1.04 4.47 -16.00
CA GLU A 466 0.61 4.80 -17.35
C GLU A 466 0.36 3.52 -18.16
N LEU A 467 -0.81 3.40 -18.77
CA LEU A 467 -1.20 2.32 -19.67
C LEU A 467 -1.60 2.88 -21.02
N GLU A 468 -1.36 2.12 -22.09
CA GLU A 468 -1.87 2.41 -23.42
C GLU A 468 -2.81 1.27 -23.84
N ALA A 469 -4.01 1.62 -24.29
CA ALA A 469 -4.91 0.66 -24.91
C ALA A 469 -4.59 0.56 -26.41
N GLN A 470 -4.16 -0.61 -26.84
CA GLN A 470 -3.77 -0.88 -28.22
C GLN A 470 -4.92 -1.55 -28.96
N TYR A 471 -5.25 -1.02 -30.13
CA TYR A 471 -6.35 -1.51 -30.96
C TYR A 471 -5.81 -2.12 -32.25
N GLY A 472 -6.50 -3.16 -32.74
CA GLY A 472 -6.41 -3.63 -34.12
C GLY A 472 -7.42 -2.91 -35.01
N THR A 473 -7.19 -2.94 -36.32
CA THR A 473 -8.11 -2.40 -37.33
C THR A 473 -8.63 -3.53 -38.21
N GLN A 474 -9.95 -3.55 -38.42
CA GLN A 474 -10.62 -4.40 -39.38
C GLN A 474 -11.39 -3.55 -40.38
N TYR A 475 -11.53 -4.06 -41.60
CA TYR A 475 -12.36 -3.44 -42.63
C TYR A 475 -13.45 -4.42 -43.09
N TYR A 476 -14.64 -3.91 -43.34
CA TYR A 476 -15.77 -4.71 -43.82
C TYR A 476 -15.71 -4.84 -45.34
N VAL A 477 -15.79 -6.07 -45.82
CA VAL A 477 -15.93 -6.41 -47.24
C VAL A 477 -17.39 -6.75 -47.50
N THR A 478 -18.04 -6.02 -48.40
CA THR A 478 -19.40 -6.32 -48.87
C THR A 478 -19.36 -7.05 -50.21
N VAL A 479 -20.25 -8.04 -50.40
CA VAL A 479 -20.30 -8.83 -51.64
C VAL A 479 -21.74 -8.98 -52.12
N ASP A 480 -22.08 -8.25 -53.18
CA ASP A 480 -23.42 -8.27 -53.77
C ASP A 480 -23.48 -9.08 -55.07
N THR A 481 -24.59 -9.80 -55.28
CA THR A 481 -24.83 -10.55 -56.52
C THR A 481 -26.33 -10.74 -56.77
N ALA A 482 -26.76 -10.49 -58.00
CA ALA A 482 -28.19 -10.53 -58.34
C ALA A 482 -28.75 -11.94 -58.62
N TYR A 483 -27.89 -12.93 -58.90
CA TYR A 483 -28.34 -14.20 -59.49
C TYR A 483 -27.78 -15.48 -58.83
N SER A 484 -26.81 -15.40 -57.93
CA SER A 484 -26.28 -16.54 -57.15
C SER A 484 -26.21 -16.15 -55.67
N THR A 485 -25.81 -17.06 -54.79
CA THR A 485 -25.23 -16.69 -53.49
C THR A 485 -23.74 -16.41 -53.65
N ALA A 486 -23.19 -15.57 -52.77
CA ALA A 486 -21.77 -15.28 -52.69
C ALA A 486 -21.19 -15.64 -51.32
N SER A 487 -19.87 -15.89 -51.28
CA SER A 487 -19.08 -16.07 -50.05
C SER A 487 -18.00 -15.00 -49.96
N GLY A 488 -17.47 -14.78 -48.75
CA GLY A 488 -16.33 -13.88 -48.52
C GLY A 488 -16.70 -12.48 -48.04
N GLU A 489 -17.97 -12.18 -47.82
CA GLU A 489 -18.41 -10.99 -47.07
C GLU A 489 -18.08 -11.13 -45.58
N GLY A 490 -17.64 -10.04 -44.95
CA GLY A 490 -17.34 -10.00 -43.51
C GLY A 490 -16.26 -8.99 -43.12
N TRP A 491 -15.90 -9.01 -41.83
CA TRP A 491 -14.76 -8.27 -41.28
C TRP A 491 -13.47 -9.04 -41.48
N TYR A 492 -12.43 -8.35 -41.92
CA TYR A 492 -11.08 -8.89 -42.07
C TYR A 492 -10.06 -7.97 -41.39
N ASP A 493 -9.02 -8.54 -40.79
CA ASP A 493 -7.92 -7.75 -40.23
C ASP A 493 -7.20 -6.95 -41.34
N GLU A 494 -6.71 -5.75 -41.02
CA GLU A 494 -5.90 -4.97 -41.94
C GLU A 494 -4.69 -5.77 -42.45
N GLY A 495 -4.56 -5.87 -43.77
CA GLY A 495 -3.55 -6.66 -44.46
C GLY A 495 -3.90 -8.14 -44.65
N GLU A 496 -5.04 -8.62 -44.14
CA GLU A 496 -5.51 -9.99 -44.36
C GLU A 496 -5.91 -10.21 -45.84
N THR A 497 -5.82 -11.47 -46.29
CA THR A 497 -6.29 -11.86 -47.63
C THR A 497 -7.71 -12.40 -47.56
N ALA A 498 -8.67 -11.64 -48.08
CA ALA A 498 -10.05 -12.11 -48.26
C ALA A 498 -10.19 -12.85 -49.60
N THR A 499 -11.17 -13.76 -49.69
CA THR A 499 -11.52 -14.44 -50.95
C THR A 499 -13.03 -14.45 -51.15
N ILE A 500 -13.48 -13.83 -52.22
CA ILE A 500 -14.89 -13.79 -52.62
C ILE A 500 -15.18 -14.80 -53.72
N SER A 501 -16.37 -15.39 -53.73
CA SER A 501 -16.79 -16.31 -54.80
C SER A 501 -18.30 -16.35 -54.99
N VAL A 502 -18.78 -16.63 -56.21
CA VAL A 502 -20.19 -16.98 -56.46
C VAL A 502 -20.35 -18.50 -56.40
N ALA A 503 -21.41 -18.99 -55.79
CA ALA A 503 -21.68 -20.42 -55.68
C ALA A 503 -21.85 -21.10 -57.05
N GLU A 504 -22.59 -20.45 -57.96
CA GLU A 504 -22.83 -20.95 -59.32
C GLU A 504 -22.34 -19.93 -60.34
N THR A 505 -21.65 -20.36 -61.40
CA THR A 505 -21.26 -19.45 -62.51
C THR A 505 -22.29 -19.42 -63.64
N GLN A 506 -23.28 -20.30 -63.60
CA GLN A 506 -24.37 -20.37 -64.56
C GLN A 506 -25.67 -20.66 -63.82
N VAL A 507 -26.63 -19.74 -63.92
CA VAL A 507 -27.92 -19.85 -63.24
C VAL A 507 -29.03 -19.84 -64.27
N ASP A 508 -29.74 -20.96 -64.41
CA ASP A 508 -30.91 -21.07 -65.28
C ASP A 508 -32.10 -20.33 -64.66
N GLN A 509 -32.80 -19.54 -65.48
CA GLN A 509 -33.96 -18.76 -65.05
C GLN A 509 -35.29 -19.46 -65.41
N GLY A 510 -35.24 -20.64 -66.01
CA GLY A 510 -36.43 -21.45 -66.35
C GLY A 510 -37.31 -20.82 -67.43
N ASN A 511 -36.81 -19.81 -68.14
CA ASN A 511 -37.54 -19.03 -69.14
C ASN A 511 -36.80 -18.93 -70.48
N ASP A 512 -36.11 -20.00 -70.88
CA ASP A 512 -35.22 -20.05 -72.06
C ASP A 512 -34.06 -19.02 -71.97
N THR A 513 -33.74 -18.51 -70.78
CA THR A 513 -32.54 -17.68 -70.52
C THR A 513 -31.72 -18.20 -69.35
N ARG A 514 -30.41 -17.98 -69.39
CA ARG A 514 -29.49 -18.22 -68.27
C ARG A 514 -28.63 -16.99 -67.98
N ARG A 515 -28.15 -16.87 -66.75
CA ARG A 515 -27.19 -15.84 -66.33
C ARG A 515 -25.83 -16.49 -66.18
N ILE A 516 -24.84 -15.93 -66.85
CA ILE A 516 -23.44 -16.39 -66.79
C ILE A 516 -22.65 -15.35 -66.03
N PHE A 517 -21.98 -15.77 -64.96
CA PHE A 517 -21.06 -14.92 -64.23
C PHE A 517 -20.00 -14.40 -65.20
N GLN A 518 -19.80 -13.09 -65.23
CA GLN A 518 -18.92 -12.43 -66.18
C GLN A 518 -17.66 -11.92 -65.48
N SER A 519 -17.83 -11.25 -64.34
CA SER A 519 -16.73 -10.61 -63.61
C SER A 519 -17.13 -10.14 -62.21
N TRP A 520 -16.14 -9.94 -61.36
CA TRP A 520 -16.24 -9.14 -60.15
C TRP A 520 -15.91 -7.68 -60.46
N LYS A 521 -16.69 -6.75 -59.87
CA LYS A 521 -16.44 -5.31 -59.91
C LYS A 521 -16.21 -4.76 -58.51
N LEU A 522 -15.24 -3.86 -58.38
CA LEU A 522 -15.04 -3.00 -57.21
C LEU A 522 -15.29 -1.56 -57.67
N ASP A 523 -16.24 -0.86 -57.04
CA ASP A 523 -16.63 0.51 -57.40
C ASP A 523 -16.87 0.72 -58.91
N GLY A 524 -17.49 -0.28 -59.55
CA GLY A 524 -17.81 -0.27 -60.98
C GLY A 524 -16.68 -0.71 -61.92
N THR A 525 -15.45 -0.89 -61.42
CA THR A 525 -14.29 -1.34 -62.20
C THR A 525 -14.13 -2.86 -62.13
N VAL A 526 -13.95 -3.53 -63.27
CA VAL A 526 -13.74 -4.99 -63.31
C VAL A 526 -12.36 -5.34 -62.73
N VAL A 527 -12.34 -6.20 -61.71
CA VAL A 527 -11.12 -6.62 -60.99
C VAL A 527 -10.75 -8.07 -61.25
N SER A 528 -11.70 -8.92 -61.61
CA SER A 528 -11.46 -10.33 -61.94
C SER A 528 -12.59 -10.88 -62.82
N THR A 529 -12.27 -11.83 -63.69
CA THR A 529 -13.23 -12.63 -64.46
C THR A 529 -13.36 -14.06 -63.92
N ASP A 530 -12.55 -14.43 -62.93
CA ASP A 530 -12.59 -15.74 -62.31
C ASP A 530 -13.72 -15.83 -61.28
N GLN A 531 -14.29 -17.03 -61.12
CA GLN A 531 -15.38 -17.29 -60.16
C GLN A 531 -14.99 -16.86 -58.73
N SER A 532 -13.75 -17.14 -58.34
CA SER A 532 -13.16 -16.76 -57.06
C SER A 532 -12.12 -15.66 -57.26
N TYR A 533 -12.09 -14.69 -56.36
CA TYR A 533 -11.10 -13.61 -56.39
C TYR A 533 -10.54 -13.36 -54.99
N SER A 534 -9.22 -13.34 -54.87
CA SER A 534 -8.50 -13.06 -53.62
C SER A 534 -7.78 -11.72 -53.70
N PHE A 535 -7.82 -10.97 -52.61
CA PHE A 535 -7.25 -9.63 -52.51
C PHE A 535 -6.87 -9.30 -51.07
N THR A 536 -6.01 -8.31 -50.89
CA THR A 536 -5.62 -7.80 -49.57
C THR A 536 -6.59 -6.72 -49.11
N VAL A 537 -7.05 -6.82 -47.87
CA VAL A 537 -8.00 -5.88 -47.26
C VAL A 537 -7.22 -4.79 -46.52
N ASN A 538 -7.21 -3.56 -47.06
CA ASN A 538 -6.57 -2.40 -46.42
C ASN A 538 -7.52 -1.21 -46.23
N GLU A 539 -8.76 -1.34 -46.67
CA GLU A 539 -9.84 -0.35 -46.56
C GLU A 539 -11.18 -1.07 -46.76
N PRO A 540 -12.33 -0.45 -46.41
CA PRO A 540 -13.63 -1.02 -46.70
C PRO A 540 -13.84 -1.18 -48.21
N GLN A 541 -14.30 -2.34 -48.66
CA GLN A 541 -14.40 -2.67 -50.09
C GLN A 541 -15.78 -3.24 -50.44
N ALA A 542 -16.34 -2.81 -51.56
CA ALA A 542 -17.66 -3.23 -52.04
C ALA A 542 -17.59 -3.91 -53.41
N TYR A 543 -17.74 -5.24 -53.40
CA TYR A 543 -17.70 -6.05 -54.61
C TYR A 543 -19.10 -6.36 -55.13
N THR A 544 -19.27 -6.32 -56.45
CA THR A 544 -20.51 -6.73 -57.12
C THR A 544 -20.21 -7.73 -58.23
N ALA A 545 -20.96 -8.83 -58.28
CA ALA A 545 -20.91 -9.78 -59.38
C ALA A 545 -21.67 -9.25 -60.61
N GLU A 546 -20.99 -9.17 -61.74
CA GLU A 546 -21.59 -8.85 -63.04
C GLU A 546 -21.96 -10.12 -63.80
N TRP A 547 -23.14 -10.08 -64.45
CA TRP A 547 -23.71 -11.24 -65.12
C TRP A 547 -24.14 -10.92 -66.54
N LYS A 548 -23.84 -11.84 -67.46
CA LYS A 548 -24.30 -11.79 -68.84
C LYS A 548 -25.54 -12.66 -69.03
N THR A 549 -26.56 -12.13 -69.69
CA THR A 549 -27.72 -12.91 -70.13
C THR A 549 -27.39 -13.69 -71.40
N GLN A 550 -27.69 -14.98 -71.42
CA GLN A 550 -27.69 -15.82 -72.62
C GLN A 550 -29.09 -16.37 -72.89
N TYR A 551 -29.42 -16.52 -74.18
CA TYR A 551 -30.71 -16.98 -74.66
C TYR A 551 -30.57 -18.38 -75.27
N TYR A 552 -31.53 -19.24 -75.00
CA TYR A 552 -31.66 -20.52 -75.67
C TYR A 552 -32.22 -20.30 -77.09
N VAL A 553 -31.39 -20.53 -78.11
CA VAL A 553 -31.77 -20.35 -79.51
C VAL A 553 -32.24 -21.68 -80.09
N ARG A 554 -33.52 -21.76 -80.44
CA ARG A 554 -34.08 -22.90 -81.19
C ARG A 554 -33.98 -22.59 -82.68
N VAL A 555 -33.25 -23.42 -83.43
CA VAL A 555 -33.14 -23.33 -84.89
C VAL A 555 -33.92 -24.49 -85.50
N TYR A 556 -34.85 -24.18 -86.38
CA TYR A 556 -35.66 -25.15 -87.12
C TYR A 556 -35.47 -24.94 -88.62
N THR A 557 -35.42 -26.04 -89.38
CA THR A 557 -35.45 -26.01 -90.85
C THR A 557 -36.33 -27.16 -91.33
N ASP A 558 -37.19 -26.89 -92.30
CA ASP A 558 -38.08 -27.89 -92.89
C ASP A 558 -37.37 -28.75 -93.94
N TYR A 559 -36.10 -28.45 -94.25
CA TYR A 559 -35.41 -28.95 -95.45
C TYR A 559 -34.11 -29.74 -95.18
N SER A 560 -33.57 -29.72 -93.95
CA SER A 560 -32.31 -30.41 -93.62
C SER A 560 -32.13 -30.63 -92.11
N THR A 561 -30.97 -31.12 -91.69
CA THR A 561 -30.56 -31.10 -90.27
C THR A 561 -29.96 -29.74 -89.93
N ALA A 562 -30.56 -29.02 -88.97
CA ALA A 562 -29.93 -27.86 -88.35
C ALA A 562 -28.91 -28.31 -87.30
N SER A 563 -27.70 -27.74 -87.33
CA SER A 563 -26.65 -27.93 -86.31
C SER A 563 -26.06 -26.58 -85.92
N GLY A 564 -25.83 -26.36 -84.63
CA GLY A 564 -25.28 -25.13 -84.05
C GLY A 564 -24.34 -25.42 -82.89
#